data_AF-A0A958UIE2-F1
#
_entry.id   AF-A0A958UIE2-F1
#
_cell.length_a   1.000
_cell.length_b   1.000
_cell.length_c   1.000
_cell.angle_alpha   90.00
_cell.angle_beta   90.00
_cell.angle_gamma   90.00
#
_symmetry.space_group_name_H-M   'P 1'
#
loop_
_entity.id
_entity.type
_entity.pdbx_description
1 polymer ?
#
loop_
_entity_poly.entity_id
_entity_poly.type
_entity_poly.pdbx_seq_one_letter_code
_entity_poly.pdbx_strand_id
1 'polypeptide(L)'
;ISEKQTWLVISEPWCGDAAQTLPYLNKIAQLSENIDLKIVLRDEKPELMDAFLTNGSRSIPVVIMLDENFNVIQTWGPRSKAATKLVSDYKIHFGKIDNTFKEMLQIWYNNDKGVSIVTDISTLVAPLKEAL
;
A
#
# COMPACT_ATOMS: atom_id res chain seq x y z
N ILE A 1 -9.23 -1.88 -15.53
CA ILE A 1 -8.07 -1.08 -15.97
C ILE A 1 -7.90 -1.29 -17.46
N SER A 2 -8.32 -0.32 -18.28
CA SER A 2 -8.20 -0.36 -19.75
C SER A 2 -6.97 0.39 -20.25
N GLU A 3 -6.56 1.45 -19.54
CA GLU A 3 -5.40 2.27 -19.88
C GLU A 3 -4.14 1.74 -19.20
N LYS A 4 -2.97 1.91 -19.85
CA LYS A 4 -1.70 1.55 -19.24
C LYS A 4 -1.37 2.47 -18.08
N GLN A 5 -0.78 1.90 -17.04
CA GLN A 5 -0.34 2.62 -15.86
C GLN A 5 0.90 1.98 -15.26
N THR A 6 1.70 2.80 -14.58
CA THR A 6 2.79 2.32 -13.73
C THR A 6 2.34 2.33 -12.28
N TRP A 7 2.49 1.22 -11.58
CA TRP A 7 2.37 1.16 -10.13
C TRP A 7 3.77 1.22 -9.53
N LEU A 8 4.18 2.41 -9.10
CA LEU A 8 5.47 2.60 -8.44
C LEU A 8 5.31 2.39 -6.93
N VAL A 9 5.99 1.38 -6.38
CA VAL A 9 5.94 1.05 -4.96
C VAL A 9 7.23 1.46 -4.27
N ILE A 10 7.15 2.43 -3.35
CA ILE A 10 8.24 2.73 -2.41
C ILE A 10 8.19 1.68 -1.30
N SER A 11 9.24 0.89 -1.15
CA SER A 11 9.26 -0.29 -0.28
C SER A 11 10.65 -0.53 0.32
N GLU A 12 10.73 -1.43 1.29
CA GLU A 12 11.98 -1.98 1.83
C GLU A 12 11.77 -3.43 2.28
N PRO A 13 12.78 -4.31 2.17
CA PRO A 13 12.66 -5.72 2.56
C PRO A 13 12.48 -5.90 4.07
N TRP A 14 12.90 -4.93 4.88
CA TRP A 14 12.75 -4.94 6.34
C TRP A 14 11.34 -4.52 6.80
N CYS A 15 10.49 -4.02 5.90
CA CYS A 15 9.16 -3.55 6.25
C CYS A 15 8.15 -4.72 6.27
N GLY A 16 7.63 -5.04 7.48
CA GLY A 16 6.63 -6.09 7.65
C GLY A 16 5.35 -5.85 6.84
N ASP A 17 4.84 -4.62 6.82
CA ASP A 17 3.63 -4.29 6.05
C ASP A 17 3.86 -4.40 4.53
N ALA A 18 5.07 -4.08 4.07
CA ALA A 18 5.43 -4.19 2.66
C ALA A 18 5.54 -5.64 2.22
N ALA A 19 6.16 -6.49 3.05
CA ALA A 19 6.24 -7.93 2.82
C ALA A 19 4.86 -8.58 2.67
N GLN A 20 3.85 -8.08 3.39
CA GLN A 20 2.46 -8.55 3.30
C GLN A 20 1.70 -7.96 2.10
N THR A 21 2.14 -6.84 1.53
CA THR A 21 1.42 -6.13 0.47
C THR A 21 1.92 -6.50 -0.92
N LEU A 22 3.24 -6.48 -1.11
CA LEU A 22 3.88 -6.54 -2.42
C LEU A 22 3.54 -7.80 -3.24
N PRO A 23 3.42 -9.01 -2.65
CA PRO A 23 3.03 -10.20 -3.41
C PRO A 23 1.65 -10.08 -4.07
N TYR A 24 0.69 -9.44 -3.40
CA TYR A 24 -0.65 -9.23 -3.95
C TYR A 24 -0.64 -8.21 -5.08
N LEU A 25 0.10 -7.10 -4.92
CA LEU A 25 0.27 -6.11 -6.00
C LEU A 25 0.92 -6.74 -7.24
N ASN A 26 1.98 -7.54 -7.04
CA ASN A 26 2.63 -8.25 -8.12
C ASN A 26 1.68 -9.24 -8.81
N LYS A 27 0.86 -9.96 -8.04
CA LYS A 27 -0.13 -10.87 -8.63
C LYS A 27 -1.20 -10.12 -9.43
N ILE A 28 -1.67 -8.97 -8.94
CA ILE A 28 -2.64 -8.13 -9.67
C ILE A 28 -2.01 -7.61 -10.97
N ALA A 29 -0.78 -7.12 -10.92
CA ALA A 29 -0.06 -6.64 -12.09
C ALA A 29 0.14 -7.75 -13.14
N GLN A 30 0.51 -8.96 -12.72
CA GLN A 30 0.62 -10.11 -13.61
C GLN A 30 -0.69 -10.53 -14.29
N LEU A 31 -1.84 -10.15 -13.74
CA LEU A 31 -3.16 -10.43 -14.30
C LEU A 31 -3.63 -9.35 -15.29
N SER A 32 -2.86 -8.28 -15.50
CA SER A 32 -3.22 -7.17 -16.38
C SER A 32 -2.03 -6.71 -17.21
N GLU A 33 -2.16 -6.76 -18.54
CA GLU A 33 -1.15 -6.22 -19.47
C GLU A 33 -0.98 -4.70 -19.37
N ASN A 34 -1.89 -4.03 -18.66
CA ASN A 34 -1.93 -2.58 -18.50
C ASN A 34 -1.27 -2.08 -17.21
N ILE A 35 -0.70 -2.95 -16.38
CA ILE A 35 -0.06 -2.57 -15.12
C ILE A 35 1.41 -2.94 -15.16
N ASP A 36 2.27 -1.93 -15.17
CA ASP A 36 3.72 -2.08 -14.96
C ASP A 36 4.06 -1.82 -13.48
N LEU A 37 4.37 -2.87 -12.73
CA LEU A 37 4.73 -2.75 -11.31
C LEU A 37 6.23 -2.50 -11.17
N LYS A 38 6.60 -1.36 -10.59
CA LYS A 38 7.98 -0.99 -10.28
C LYS A 38 8.17 -0.85 -8.79
N ILE A 39 9.36 -1.20 -8.30
CA ILE A 39 9.73 -1.07 -6.90
C ILE A 39 10.93 -0.16 -6.80
N VAL A 40 10.91 0.71 -5.79
CA VAL A 40 12.03 1.57 -5.45
C VAL A 40 12.27 1.53 -3.95
N LEU A 41 13.54 1.51 -3.56
CA LEU A 41 13.92 1.45 -2.15
C LEU A 41 13.78 2.84 -1.53
N ARG A 42 13.04 2.89 -0.42
CA ARG A 42 12.77 4.11 0.36
C ARG A 42 14.05 4.85 0.72
N ASP A 43 15.02 4.10 1.21
CA ASP A 43 16.24 4.64 1.79
C ASP A 43 17.20 5.16 0.69
N GLU A 44 17.07 4.66 -0.55
CA GLU A 44 17.84 5.13 -1.72
C GLU A 44 17.22 6.35 -2.41
N LYS A 45 15.92 6.62 -2.21
CA LYS A 45 15.19 7.74 -2.83
C LYS A 45 14.48 8.62 -1.80
N PRO A 46 15.23 9.33 -0.92
CA PRO A 46 14.65 10.13 0.15
C PRO A 46 13.77 11.28 -0.36
N GLU A 47 14.14 11.94 -1.46
CA GLU A 47 13.34 13.02 -2.05
C GLU A 47 11.98 12.54 -2.54
N LEU A 48 11.94 11.36 -3.18
CA LEU A 48 10.69 10.73 -3.59
C LEU A 48 9.85 10.35 -2.37
N MET A 49 10.46 9.74 -1.35
CA MET A 49 9.74 9.40 -0.12
C MET A 49 9.17 10.65 0.57
N ASP A 50 9.91 11.76 0.59
CA ASP A 50 9.45 13.03 1.19
C ASP A 50 8.29 13.67 0.43
N ALA A 51 8.13 13.39 -0.87
CA ALA A 51 6.97 13.82 -1.64
C ALA A 51 5.68 13.04 -1.30
N PHE A 52 5.79 11.86 -0.66
CA PHE A 52 4.66 10.96 -0.37
C PHE A 52 4.57 10.56 1.11
N LEU A 53 4.70 11.53 2.02
CA LEU A 53 4.57 11.29 3.46
C LEU A 53 3.15 10.87 3.85
N THR A 54 3.04 9.88 4.73
CA THR A 54 1.78 9.53 5.39
C THR A 54 1.73 10.20 6.76
N ASN A 55 0.83 11.17 6.95
CA ASN A 55 0.69 11.91 8.21
C ASN A 55 2.04 12.49 8.70
N GLY A 56 2.83 13.06 7.78
CA GLY A 56 4.16 13.61 8.07
C GLY A 56 5.26 12.57 8.31
N SER A 57 4.96 11.28 8.20
CA SER A 57 5.93 10.20 8.39
C SER A 57 6.30 9.54 7.07
N ARG A 58 7.58 9.11 6.96
CA ARG A 58 8.09 8.28 5.86
C ARG A 58 7.65 6.82 6.04
N SER A 59 6.34 6.57 6.00
CA SER A 59 5.75 5.24 6.12
C SER A 59 5.75 4.50 4.78
N ILE A 60 6.00 3.20 4.80
CA ILE A 60 6.00 2.32 3.62
C ILE A 60 5.22 1.02 3.91
N PRO A 61 4.73 0.32 2.87
CA PRO A 61 4.85 0.63 1.44
C PRO A 61 4.02 1.83 1.00
N VAL A 62 4.47 2.59 0.00
CA VAL A 62 3.60 3.57 -0.69
C VAL A 62 3.41 3.10 -2.11
N VAL A 63 2.16 2.93 -2.55
CA VAL A 63 1.80 2.63 -3.94
C VAL A 63 1.38 3.91 -4.61
N ILE A 64 2.08 4.30 -5.67
CA ILE A 64 1.79 5.46 -6.50
C ILE A 64 1.35 4.94 -7.86
N MET A 65 0.08 5.14 -8.20
CA MET A 65 -0.49 4.74 -9.48
C MET A 65 -0.39 5.92 -10.45
N LEU A 66 0.30 5.70 -11.57
CA LEU A 66 0.70 6.73 -12.52
C LEU A 66 0.11 6.41 -13.90
N ASP A 67 -0.42 7.43 -14.59
CA ASP A 67 -0.84 7.29 -16.00
C ASP A 67 0.38 7.14 -16.95
N GLU A 68 0.13 7.02 -18.26
CA GLU A 68 1.18 6.92 -19.28
C GLU A 68 2.11 8.14 -19.33
N ASN A 69 1.68 9.30 -18.82
CA ASN A 69 2.45 10.54 -18.76
C ASN A 69 3.11 10.76 -17.39
N PHE A 70 3.07 9.76 -16.51
CA PHE A 70 3.56 9.81 -15.13
C PHE A 70 2.83 10.83 -14.23
N ASN A 71 1.59 11.19 -14.54
CA ASN A 71 0.74 11.92 -13.60
C ASN A 71 0.19 10.95 -12.53
N VAL A 72 0.15 11.41 -11.27
CA VAL A 72 -0.42 10.63 -10.17
C VAL A 72 -1.94 10.55 -10.32
N ILE A 73 -2.46 9.33 -10.50
CA ILE A 73 -3.89 9.04 -10.54
C ILE A 73 -4.41 8.76 -9.12
N GLN A 74 -3.70 7.90 -8.39
CA GLN A 74 -4.06 7.46 -7.05
C GLN A 74 -2.82 7.12 -6.21
N THR A 75 -3.01 7.15 -4.89
CA THR A 75 -2.02 6.65 -3.93
C THR A 75 -2.66 5.73 -2.91
N TRP A 76 -1.94 4.70 -2.47
CA TRP A 76 -2.38 3.80 -1.41
C TRP A 76 -1.22 3.45 -0.47
N GLY A 77 -1.52 3.22 0.80
CA GLY A 77 -0.55 2.78 1.81
C GLY A 77 -0.60 3.64 3.08
N PRO A 78 0.20 3.29 4.10
CA PRO A 78 1.11 2.14 4.18
C PRO A 78 0.44 0.80 4.45
N ARG A 79 -0.86 0.80 4.78
CA ARG A 79 -1.62 -0.39 5.12
C ARG A 79 -3.01 -0.29 4.50
N SER A 80 -3.70 -1.42 4.44
CA SER A 80 -5.14 -1.40 4.16
C SER A 80 -5.88 -0.60 5.23
N LYS A 81 -7.10 -0.14 4.91
CA LYS A 81 -7.99 0.55 5.86
C LYS A 81 -8.21 -0.30 7.12
N ALA A 82 -8.41 -1.61 6.95
CA ALA A 82 -8.60 -2.55 8.05
C ALA A 82 -7.36 -2.62 8.97
N ALA A 83 -6.16 -2.82 8.41
CA ALA A 83 -4.93 -2.86 9.20
C ALA A 83 -4.59 -1.50 9.83
N THR A 84 -4.87 -0.39 9.13
CA THR A 84 -4.72 0.97 9.68
C THR A 84 -5.61 1.17 10.90
N LYS A 85 -6.85 0.66 10.86
CA LYS A 85 -7.76 0.71 12.02
C LYS A 85 -7.18 -0.06 13.22
N LEU A 86 -6.68 -1.28 13.01
CA LEU A 86 -6.06 -2.06 14.09
C LEU A 86 -4.90 -1.31 14.76
N VAL A 87 -4.02 -0.70 13.97
CA VAL A 87 -2.89 0.11 14.46
C VAL A 87 -3.38 1.31 15.25
N SER A 88 -4.38 2.02 14.72
CA SER A 88 -4.94 3.22 15.35
C SER A 88 -5.61 2.89 16.68
N ASP A 89 -6.48 1.89 16.70
CA ASP A 89 -7.20 1.45 17.89
C ASP A 89 -6.22 1.02 19.00
N TYR A 90 -5.18 0.26 18.63
CA TYR A 90 -4.16 -0.16 19.58
C TYR A 90 -3.36 1.03 20.14
N LYS A 91 -2.94 1.97 19.28
CA LYS A 91 -2.26 3.20 19.74
C LYS A 91 -3.12 4.03 20.67
N ILE A 92 -4.42 4.15 20.39
CA ILE A 92 -5.36 4.89 21.25
C ILE A 92 -5.44 4.25 22.64
N HIS A 93 -5.46 2.91 22.71
CA HIS A 93 -5.62 2.22 23.98
C HIS A 93 -4.31 2.10 24.79
N PHE A 94 -3.18 1.87 24.13
CA PHE A 94 -1.89 1.56 24.78
C PHE A 94 -0.83 2.66 24.63
N GLY A 95 -1.11 3.71 23.86
CA GLY A 95 -0.21 4.86 23.65
C GLY A 95 1.01 4.59 22.74
N LYS A 96 1.28 3.34 22.38
CA LYS A 96 2.44 2.95 21.56
C LYS A 96 2.16 1.71 20.71
N ILE A 97 3.06 1.45 19.77
CA ILE A 97 3.15 0.16 19.07
C ILE A 97 4.37 -0.58 19.62
N ASP A 98 4.14 -1.73 20.24
CA ASP A 98 5.19 -2.59 20.78
C ASP A 98 5.25 -3.93 20.04
N ASN A 99 6.11 -4.83 20.52
CA ASN A 99 6.31 -6.13 19.87
C ASN A 99 5.05 -7.01 19.96
N THR A 100 4.29 -6.91 21.06
CA THR A 100 3.02 -7.63 21.21
C THR A 100 2.04 -7.25 20.10
N PHE A 101 1.88 -5.96 19.82
CA PHE A 101 1.03 -5.57 18.70
C PHE A 101 1.56 -6.02 17.35
N LYS A 102 2.88 -5.96 17.11
CA LYS A 102 3.47 -6.41 15.84
C LYS A 102 3.18 -7.90 15.58
N GLU A 103 3.29 -8.74 16.61
CA GLU A 103 2.93 -10.16 16.53
C GLU A 103 1.43 -10.34 16.24
N MET A 104 0.56 -9.60 16.95
CA MET A 104 -0.89 -9.62 16.69
C MET A 104 -1.23 -9.21 15.26
N LEU A 105 -0.59 -8.16 14.75
CA LEU A 105 -0.80 -7.67 13.40
C LEU A 105 -0.30 -8.70 12.36
N GLN A 106 0.82 -9.37 12.61
CA GLN A 106 1.31 -10.44 11.74
C GLN A 106 0.34 -11.63 11.70
N ILE A 107 -0.21 -12.04 12.86
CA ILE A 107 -1.25 -13.08 12.92
C ILE A 107 -2.50 -12.63 12.16
N TRP A 108 -2.88 -11.35 12.29
CA TRP A 108 -4.00 -10.81 11.54
C TRP A 108 -3.77 -10.89 10.03
N TYR A 109 -2.60 -10.51 9.52
CA TYR A 109 -2.27 -10.65 8.10
C TYR A 109 -2.36 -12.11 7.62
N ASN A 110 -1.86 -13.06 8.41
CA ASN A 110 -1.95 -14.49 8.10
C ASN A 110 -3.40 -14.99 7.99
N ASN A 111 -4.30 -14.40 8.78
CA ASN A 111 -5.73 -14.74 8.78
C ASN A 111 -6.51 -14.01 7.69
N ASP A 112 -6.21 -12.71 7.45
CA ASP A 112 -6.83 -11.89 6.40
C ASP A 112 -6.45 -12.37 5.00
N LYS A 113 -5.25 -12.96 4.84
CA LYS A 113 -4.75 -13.52 3.58
C LYS A 113 -4.82 -12.52 2.42
N GLY A 114 -4.63 -11.23 2.73
CA GLY A 114 -4.60 -10.14 1.76
C GLY A 114 -5.97 -9.68 1.25
N VAL A 115 -7.08 -10.21 1.78
CA VAL A 115 -8.43 -9.80 1.39
C VAL A 115 -8.61 -8.30 1.56
N SER A 116 -8.17 -7.74 2.68
CA SER A 116 -8.28 -6.30 2.94
C SER A 116 -7.44 -5.47 1.98
N ILE A 117 -6.24 -5.94 1.62
CA ILE A 117 -5.35 -5.25 0.67
C ILE A 117 -5.96 -5.24 -0.73
N VAL A 118 -6.37 -6.41 -1.22
CA VAL A 118 -6.98 -6.55 -2.54
C VAL A 118 -8.29 -5.76 -2.64
N THR A 119 -9.10 -5.73 -1.58
CA THR A 119 -10.35 -4.95 -1.55
C THR A 119 -10.09 -3.46 -1.71
N ASP A 120 -9.14 -2.91 -0.96
CA ASP A 120 -8.80 -1.49 -1.06
C ASP A 120 -8.26 -1.15 -2.46
N ILE A 121 -7.32 -1.94 -2.97
CA ILE A 121 -6.74 -1.74 -4.30
C ILE A 121 -7.85 -1.84 -5.37
N SER A 122 -8.73 -2.83 -5.28
CA SER A 122 -9.86 -2.99 -6.21
C SER A 122 -10.80 -1.80 -6.19
N THR A 123 -11.03 -1.20 -5.01
CA THR A 123 -11.86 0.00 -4.87
C THR A 123 -11.22 1.21 -5.54
N LEU A 124 -9.89 1.33 -5.49
CA LEU A 124 -9.15 2.44 -6.11
C LEU A 124 -9.08 2.35 -7.63
N VAL A 125 -9.08 1.14 -8.18
CA VAL A 125 -8.88 0.88 -9.62
C VAL A 125 -10.18 0.53 -10.35
N ALA A 126 -11.28 0.37 -9.61
CA ALA A 126 -12.60 0.29 -10.19
C ALA A 126 -12.88 1.61 -10.93
N PRO A 127 -13.53 1.57 -12.12
CA PRO A 127 -14.04 2.79 -12.71
C PRO A 127 -14.89 3.49 -11.66
N LEU A 128 -14.58 4.75 -11.36
CA LEU A 128 -15.54 5.62 -10.70
C LEU A 128 -16.79 5.54 -11.60
N LYS A 129 -17.82 4.80 -11.17
CA LYS A 129 -19.15 5.02 -11.74
C LYS A 129 -19.39 6.49 -11.51
N GLU A 130 -19.50 7.23 -12.60
CA GLU A 130 -19.83 8.64 -12.59
C GLU A 130 -20.93 8.85 -11.56
N ALA A 131 -20.64 9.69 -10.57
CA ALA A 131 -21.68 10.28 -9.77
C ALA A 131 -22.55 11.09 -10.74
N LEU A 132 -23.64 10.47 -11.19
CA LEU A 132 -24.80 11.14 -11.78
C LEU A 132 -25.62 11.78 -10.66
#